data_AF-A0A7C4WAD6-F1
#
_entry.id   AF-A0A7C4WAD6-F1
#
_cell.length_a   1.000
_cell.length_b   1.000
_cell.length_c   1.000
_cell.angle_alpha   90.00
_cell.angle_beta   90.00
_cell.angle_gamma   90.00
#
_symmetry.space_group_name_H-M   'P 1'
#
loop_
_entity.id
_entity.type
_entity.pdbx_description
1 polymer ?
#
loop_
_entity_poly.entity_id
_entity_poly.type
_entity_poly.pdbx_seq_one_letter_code
_entity_poly.pdbx_strand_id
1 'polypeptide(L)'
;MCEAGKELSAAARGGWGARASVWVSGRALRLLALALCGLHVVLVLCHYPLAAVWSEHPLVGGDLTLHFAPAHLGWELRNAGGRLLWGYLPQFMAGYPFGAWDSFTQRGYEYCTLLFPGLSVAGAFNAYVILSALLPPFLVGLAARALRLESATVWLSLAAAVVVYQAGGMLTFFWTFGNVGFPLVNALAVLYLACAWRAVDECRAGYAAAAGLLLAAVGWLHQMAALPAAAGSLLLAAAQGRALFRGRRLLYALAIPVLALALLAPWLGVLWRFRHWRVPRETPALRSGWRHLVMDLFSDRGYRQHFDRRTLFQAQLVLTALGAWGAADGARRTVRWLAATAAAALAFAYLFSY
;
A
#
# COMPACT_ATOMS: atom_id res chain seq x y z
N MET A 1 17.47 -18.06 33.84
CA MET A 1 17.87 -16.72 33.30
C MET A 1 16.67 -15.96 32.72
N CYS A 2 15.59 -15.73 33.49
CA CYS A 2 14.35 -15.11 33.00
C CYS A 2 13.83 -13.96 33.90
N GLU A 3 14.69 -13.31 34.68
CA GLU A 3 14.30 -12.21 35.57
C GLU A 3 14.81 -10.83 35.12
N ALA A 4 15.94 -10.76 34.41
CA ALA A 4 16.52 -9.50 33.93
C ALA A 4 15.67 -8.74 32.87
N GLY A 5 14.61 -9.36 32.35
CA GLY A 5 13.68 -8.73 31.39
C GLY A 5 12.52 -7.96 32.03
N LYS A 6 12.23 -8.17 33.32
CA LYS A 6 11.11 -7.50 34.01
C LYS A 6 11.47 -6.09 34.50
N GLU A 7 12.71 -5.85 34.88
CA GLU A 7 13.12 -4.55 35.44
C GLU A 7 13.29 -3.44 34.40
N LEU A 8 13.81 -3.76 33.21
CA LEU A 8 13.87 -2.81 32.08
C LEU A 8 12.48 -2.37 31.58
N SER A 9 11.44 -3.15 31.88
CA SER A 9 10.06 -2.81 31.57
C SER A 9 9.45 -1.82 32.59
N ALA A 10 9.93 -1.77 33.83
CA ALA A 10 9.42 -0.88 34.86
C ALA A 10 9.99 0.54 34.73
N ALA A 11 11.29 0.68 34.47
CA ALA A 11 11.96 1.98 34.37
C ALA A 11 11.53 2.81 33.13
N ALA A 12 11.20 2.16 32.01
CA ALA A 12 10.74 2.85 30.78
C ALA A 12 9.27 3.36 30.86
N ARG A 13 8.56 3.06 31.96
CA ARG A 13 7.18 3.50 32.20
C ARG A 13 7.06 4.75 33.08
N GLY A 14 8.12 5.15 33.79
CA GLY A 14 8.03 6.22 34.81
C GLY A 14 8.25 7.67 34.34
N GLY A 15 8.93 7.90 33.21
CA GLY A 15 9.51 9.23 32.95
C GLY A 15 8.72 10.21 32.05
N TRP A 16 7.78 9.73 31.23
CA TRP A 16 7.21 10.53 30.13
C TRP A 16 5.70 10.77 30.21
N GLY A 17 5.03 10.26 31.24
CA GLY A 17 3.55 10.25 31.32
C GLY A 17 2.88 11.48 31.92
N ALA A 18 3.60 12.45 32.49
CA ALA A 18 3.00 13.36 33.46
C ALA A 18 2.69 14.79 33.00
N ARG A 19 3.11 15.28 31.81
CA ARG A 19 3.02 16.74 31.53
C ARG A 19 2.46 17.20 30.18
N ALA A 20 1.87 16.32 29.38
CA ALA A 20 1.06 16.77 28.25
C ALA A 20 -0.10 15.81 27.95
N SER A 21 -0.82 15.36 28.98
CA SER A 21 -2.14 14.78 28.76
C SER A 21 -3.10 15.93 28.50
N VAL A 22 -3.14 16.41 27.25
CA VAL A 22 -4.35 17.03 26.75
C VAL A 22 -5.39 15.91 26.83
N TRP A 23 -6.20 15.93 27.90
CA TRP A 23 -7.31 15.03 28.14
C TRP A 23 -8.40 15.28 27.09
N VAL A 24 -8.10 14.98 25.82
CA VAL A 24 -9.17 14.69 24.88
C VAL A 24 -9.78 13.41 25.40
N SER A 25 -10.94 13.52 26.05
CA SER A 25 -11.66 12.35 26.53
C SER A 25 -11.73 11.33 25.39
N GLY A 26 -11.48 10.04 25.67
CA GLY A 26 -11.50 9.01 24.64
C GLY A 26 -12.80 9.00 23.82
N ARG A 27 -13.89 9.53 24.39
CA ARG A 27 -15.16 9.80 23.73
C ARG A 27 -15.08 10.91 22.68
N ALA A 28 -14.48 12.06 22.99
CA ALA A 28 -14.34 13.16 22.03
C ALA A 28 -13.49 12.74 20.81
N LEU A 29 -12.37 12.05 21.04
CA LEU A 29 -11.53 11.54 19.94
C LEU A 29 -12.27 10.51 19.07
N ARG A 30 -13.07 9.63 19.68
CA ARG A 30 -13.94 8.68 18.97
C ARG A 30 -14.95 9.40 18.09
N LEU A 31 -15.67 10.37 18.64
CA LEU A 31 -16.68 11.13 17.90
C LEU A 31 -16.04 11.91 16.73
N LEU A 32 -14.88 12.52 16.96
CA LEU A 32 -14.11 13.18 15.90
C LEU A 32 -13.71 12.22 14.79
N ALA A 33 -13.13 11.06 15.14
CA ALA A 33 -12.72 10.06 14.15
C ALA A 33 -13.92 9.53 13.36
N LEU A 34 -15.06 9.27 14.02
CA LEU A 34 -16.30 8.85 13.34
C LEU A 34 -16.84 9.94 12.41
N ALA A 35 -16.85 11.20 12.85
CA ALA A 35 -17.26 12.33 12.01
C ALA A 35 -16.37 12.47 10.77
N LEU A 36 -15.05 12.35 10.94
CA LEU A 36 -14.09 12.36 9.83
C LEU A 36 -14.30 11.17 8.89
N CYS A 37 -14.53 9.97 9.41
CA CYS A 37 -14.85 8.80 8.58
C CYS A 37 -16.16 9.01 7.80
N GLY A 38 -17.20 9.57 8.43
CA GLY A 38 -18.45 9.92 7.76
C GLY A 38 -18.23 10.94 6.64
N LEU A 39 -17.46 12.00 6.92
CA LEU A 39 -17.08 13.00 5.93
C LEU A 39 -16.28 12.37 4.77
N HIS A 40 -15.33 11.47 5.06
CA HIS A 40 -14.58 10.77 4.02
C HIS A 40 -15.48 9.93 3.12
N VAL A 41 -16.41 9.15 3.69
CA VAL A 41 -17.39 8.38 2.91
C VAL A 41 -18.21 9.31 2.01
N VAL A 42 -18.72 10.42 2.56
CA VAL A 42 -19.50 11.40 1.80
C VAL A 42 -18.68 11.99 0.66
N LEU A 43 -17.46 12.46 0.91
CA LEU A 43 -16.59 13.04 -0.13
C LEU A 43 -16.28 12.04 -1.24
N VAL A 44 -15.96 10.79 -0.90
CA VAL A 44 -15.72 9.74 -1.89
C VAL A 44 -16.97 9.47 -2.71
N LEU A 45 -18.14 9.37 -2.09
CA LEU A 45 -19.40 9.11 -2.80
C LEU A 45 -19.95 10.32 -3.57
N CYS A 46 -19.60 11.54 -3.18
CA CYS A 46 -19.88 12.73 -3.98
C CYS A 46 -19.06 12.75 -5.27
N HIS A 47 -17.82 12.26 -5.22
CA HIS A 47 -16.95 12.19 -6.39
C HIS A 47 -17.23 10.94 -7.25
N TYR A 48 -17.48 9.80 -6.61
CA TYR A 48 -17.82 8.53 -7.23
C TYR A 48 -19.19 8.06 -6.74
N PRO A 49 -20.29 8.49 -7.39
CA PRO A 49 -21.63 8.19 -6.92
C PRO A 49 -21.88 6.69 -6.92
N LEU A 50 -22.48 6.18 -5.84
CA LEU A 50 -22.76 4.74 -5.71
C LEU A 50 -23.63 4.21 -6.86
N ALA A 51 -24.54 5.04 -7.40
CA ALA A 51 -25.37 4.71 -8.55
C ALA A 51 -24.53 4.32 -9.80
N ALA A 52 -23.28 4.76 -9.91
CA ALA A 52 -22.39 4.39 -11.03
C ALA A 52 -22.12 2.89 -11.10
N VAL A 53 -22.18 2.15 -10.00
CA VAL A 53 -21.97 0.70 -9.99
C VAL A 53 -23.11 -0.06 -10.69
N TRP A 54 -24.27 0.58 -10.87
CA TRP A 54 -25.42 0.06 -11.61
C TRP A 54 -25.51 0.66 -13.02
N SER A 55 -24.54 1.50 -13.40
CA SER A 55 -24.44 2.11 -14.72
C SER A 55 -23.70 1.21 -15.69
N GLU A 56 -24.13 1.19 -16.95
CA GLU A 56 -23.37 0.58 -18.05
C GLU A 56 -22.20 1.45 -18.53
N HIS A 57 -22.15 2.70 -18.08
CA HIS A 57 -21.04 3.61 -18.35
C HIS A 57 -19.98 3.53 -17.24
N PRO A 58 -18.71 3.25 -17.58
CA PRO A 58 -17.63 3.28 -16.61
C PRO A 58 -17.38 4.70 -16.12
N LEU A 59 -16.87 4.83 -14.90
CA LEU A 59 -16.31 6.08 -14.40
C LEU A 59 -15.11 6.44 -15.28
N VAL A 60 -15.16 7.62 -15.88
CA VAL A 60 -14.13 8.16 -16.77
C VAL A 60 -13.52 9.43 -16.17
N GLY A 61 -12.24 9.66 -16.40
CA GLY A 61 -11.50 10.81 -15.87
C GLY A 61 -10.05 10.48 -15.55
N GLY A 62 -9.12 11.31 -16.05
CA GLY A 62 -7.68 11.09 -15.90
C GLY A 62 -7.27 9.68 -16.36
N ASP A 63 -6.58 8.96 -15.48
CA ASP A 63 -6.09 7.61 -15.69
C ASP A 63 -7.21 6.54 -15.58
N LEU A 64 -8.40 6.84 -15.02
CA LEU A 64 -9.50 5.87 -14.97
C LEU A 64 -9.90 5.36 -16.36
N THR A 65 -9.84 6.23 -17.36
CA THR A 65 -10.12 5.89 -18.76
C THR A 65 -9.14 4.83 -19.28
N LEU A 66 -7.89 4.86 -18.82
CA LEU A 66 -6.87 3.88 -19.17
C LEU A 66 -7.07 2.56 -18.42
N HIS A 67 -7.60 2.62 -17.18
CA HIS A 67 -7.82 1.45 -16.32
C HIS A 67 -9.07 0.64 -16.66
N PHE A 68 -10.08 1.24 -17.31
CA PHE A 68 -11.26 0.49 -17.73
C PHE A 68 -10.93 -0.56 -18.81
N ALA A 69 -9.99 -0.27 -19.71
CA ALA A 69 -9.62 -1.21 -20.75
C ALA A 69 -9.10 -2.55 -20.17
N PRO A 70 -8.12 -2.58 -19.24
CA PRO A 70 -7.74 -3.80 -18.53
C PRO A 70 -8.90 -4.56 -17.88
N ALA A 71 -9.90 -3.87 -17.31
CA ALA A 71 -11.09 -4.52 -16.74
C ALA A 71 -11.92 -5.25 -17.81
N HIS A 72 -12.11 -4.61 -18.97
CA HIS A 72 -12.78 -5.22 -20.12
C HIS A 72 -11.98 -6.43 -20.66
N LEU A 73 -10.67 -6.29 -20.79
CA LEU A 73 -9.80 -7.38 -21.25
C LEU A 73 -9.86 -8.59 -20.30
N GLY A 74 -9.85 -8.36 -18.99
CA GLY A 74 -9.99 -9.43 -18.00
C GLY A 74 -11.33 -10.18 -18.13
N TRP A 75 -12.40 -9.47 -18.42
CA TRP A 75 -13.72 -10.06 -18.68
C TRP A 75 -13.77 -10.86 -19.99
N GLU A 76 -13.23 -10.32 -21.09
CA GLU A 76 -13.18 -11.02 -22.38
C GLU A 76 -12.37 -12.31 -22.29
N LEU A 77 -11.18 -12.26 -21.67
CA LEU A 77 -10.35 -13.46 -21.51
C LEU A 77 -11.01 -14.54 -20.67
N ARG A 78 -11.76 -14.15 -19.63
CA ARG A 78 -12.56 -15.07 -18.83
C ARG A 78 -13.62 -15.77 -19.68
N ASN A 79 -14.33 -15.03 -20.52
CA ASN A 79 -15.44 -15.57 -21.30
C ASN A 79 -14.99 -16.33 -22.54
N ALA A 80 -13.81 -16.01 -23.09
CA ALA A 80 -13.22 -16.70 -24.24
C ALA A 80 -12.66 -18.11 -23.91
N GLY A 81 -12.99 -18.69 -22.74
CA GLY A 81 -12.44 -19.97 -22.29
C GLY A 81 -10.94 -19.90 -21.91
N GLY A 82 -10.37 -18.69 -21.84
CA GLY A 82 -8.99 -18.47 -21.43
C GLY A 82 -8.78 -18.80 -19.96
N ARG A 83 -7.60 -19.34 -19.63
CA ARG A 83 -7.16 -19.40 -18.23
C ARG A 83 -6.95 -17.94 -17.79
N LEU A 84 -7.76 -17.46 -16.83
CA LEU A 84 -7.90 -16.10 -16.24
C LEU A 84 -6.62 -15.25 -16.01
N LEU A 85 -5.43 -15.78 -16.24
CA LEU A 85 -4.16 -15.21 -15.85
C LEU A 85 -3.36 -14.63 -17.01
N TRP A 86 -3.76 -14.91 -18.25
CA TRP A 86 -3.11 -14.39 -19.47
C TRP A 86 -3.92 -14.72 -20.73
N GLY A 87 -3.72 -13.93 -21.78
CA GLY A 87 -4.27 -14.21 -23.11
C GLY A 87 -3.78 -13.20 -24.15
N TYR A 88 -4.20 -13.41 -25.40
CA TYR A 88 -3.90 -12.55 -26.54
C TYR A 88 -5.19 -11.83 -26.98
N LEU A 89 -5.11 -10.51 -27.15
CA LEU A 89 -6.24 -9.68 -27.55
C LEU A 89 -5.89 -8.89 -28.82
N PRO A 90 -6.46 -9.26 -29.98
CA PRO A 90 -6.15 -8.62 -31.26
C PRO A 90 -6.46 -7.13 -31.31
N GLN A 91 -7.45 -6.67 -30.52
CA GLN A 91 -7.95 -5.30 -30.52
C GLN A 91 -6.93 -4.26 -30.02
N PHE A 92 -5.98 -4.68 -29.18
CA PHE A 92 -4.86 -3.84 -28.71
C PHE A 92 -3.64 -3.91 -29.65
N MET A 93 -3.71 -4.67 -30.75
CA MET A 93 -2.54 -5.15 -31.49
C MET A 93 -2.65 -5.07 -33.02
N ALA A 94 -3.34 -4.07 -33.57
CA ALA A 94 -3.23 -3.78 -35.00
C ALA A 94 -1.85 -3.16 -35.34
N GLY A 95 -0.79 -3.99 -35.36
CA GLY A 95 0.53 -3.66 -35.92
C GLY A 95 1.75 -3.82 -34.98
N TYR A 96 2.45 -4.96 -35.08
CA TYR A 96 3.86 -5.21 -34.68
C TYR A 96 4.23 -5.10 -33.17
N PRO A 97 5.34 -5.75 -32.72
CA PRO A 97 5.42 -6.82 -31.72
C PRO A 97 5.40 -6.33 -30.25
N PHE A 98 4.58 -5.34 -29.93
CA PHE A 98 4.56 -4.68 -28.62
C PHE A 98 3.39 -5.07 -27.70
N GLY A 99 2.47 -5.93 -28.15
CA GLY A 99 1.28 -6.30 -27.37
C GLY A 99 1.43 -7.56 -26.52
N ALA A 100 2.59 -7.73 -25.88
CA ALA A 100 2.64 -8.63 -24.73
C ALA A 100 1.87 -7.93 -23.59
N TRP A 101 0.69 -8.48 -23.27
CA TRP A 101 -0.08 -8.30 -22.04
C TRP A 101 0.71 -7.60 -20.92
N ASP A 102 0.51 -6.27 -20.77
CA ASP A 102 1.10 -5.48 -19.69
C ASP A 102 0.28 -5.63 -18.40
N SER A 103 0.28 -6.84 -17.84
CA SER A 103 -0.29 -7.09 -16.50
C SER A 103 0.54 -6.51 -15.37
N PHE A 104 1.67 -5.89 -15.70
CA PHE A 104 2.54 -5.34 -14.70
C PHE A 104 1.92 -4.01 -14.27
N THR A 105 1.52 -3.95 -13.01
CA THR A 105 1.08 -2.80 -12.20
C THR A 105 -0.42 -2.60 -11.93
N GLN A 106 -1.35 -3.26 -12.64
CA GLN A 106 -2.77 -2.82 -12.61
C GLN A 106 -3.83 -3.92 -12.52
N ARG A 107 -3.50 -5.10 -12.00
CA ARG A 107 -4.40 -6.26 -12.10
C ARG A 107 -5.64 -6.20 -11.22
N GLY A 108 -5.66 -5.31 -10.23
CA GLY A 108 -6.88 -5.05 -9.49
C GLY A 108 -8.05 -4.64 -10.40
N TYR A 109 -7.76 -3.86 -11.45
CA TYR A 109 -8.75 -3.50 -12.45
C TYR A 109 -9.12 -4.69 -13.35
N GLU A 110 -8.13 -5.47 -13.81
CA GLU A 110 -8.35 -6.69 -14.62
C GLU A 110 -9.30 -7.68 -13.92
N TYR A 111 -9.21 -7.78 -12.59
CA TYR A 111 -9.95 -8.77 -11.81
C TYR A 111 -11.23 -8.27 -11.15
N CYS A 112 -11.63 -7.02 -11.39
CA CYS A 112 -12.83 -6.48 -10.77
C CYS A 112 -14.08 -7.33 -11.07
N THR A 113 -14.20 -7.92 -12.28
CA THR A 113 -15.33 -8.79 -12.65
C THR A 113 -15.31 -10.17 -11.98
N LEU A 114 -14.18 -10.59 -11.41
CA LEU A 114 -14.11 -11.76 -10.53
C LEU A 114 -14.52 -11.41 -9.10
N LEU A 115 -14.18 -10.21 -8.65
CA LEU A 115 -14.58 -9.70 -7.33
C LEU A 115 -16.09 -9.42 -7.26
N PHE A 116 -16.69 -8.98 -8.38
CA PHE A 116 -18.09 -8.61 -8.48
C PHE A 116 -18.81 -9.32 -9.64
N PRO A 117 -18.98 -10.65 -9.58
CA PRO A 117 -19.47 -11.45 -10.71
C PRO A 117 -20.92 -11.20 -11.11
N GLY A 118 -21.71 -10.51 -10.29
CA GLY A 118 -23.11 -10.16 -10.56
C GLY A 118 -23.33 -8.80 -11.21
N LEU A 119 -22.26 -8.04 -11.49
CA LEU A 119 -22.33 -6.71 -12.11
C LEU A 119 -21.92 -6.77 -13.59
N SER A 120 -22.34 -5.77 -14.36
CA SER A 120 -21.75 -5.52 -15.68
C SER A 120 -20.26 -5.19 -15.54
N VAL A 121 -19.50 -5.24 -16.64
CA VAL A 121 -18.06 -4.92 -16.61
C VAL A 121 -17.81 -3.52 -16.07
N ALA A 122 -18.62 -2.54 -16.53
CA ALA A 122 -18.60 -1.17 -16.05
C ALA A 122 -18.96 -1.11 -14.56
N GLY A 123 -20.03 -1.80 -14.13
CA GLY A 123 -20.43 -1.85 -12.73
C GLY A 123 -19.35 -2.42 -11.81
N ALA A 124 -18.71 -3.53 -12.20
CA ALA A 124 -17.62 -4.15 -11.46
C ALA A 124 -16.39 -3.24 -11.36
N PHE A 125 -16.02 -2.57 -12.46
CA PHE A 125 -14.95 -1.58 -12.48
C PHE A 125 -15.26 -0.41 -11.54
N ASN A 126 -16.47 0.15 -11.62
CA ASN A 126 -16.91 1.25 -10.79
C ASN A 126 -16.92 0.86 -9.30
N ALA A 127 -17.36 -0.36 -8.98
CA ALA A 127 -17.35 -0.87 -7.61
C ALA A 127 -15.93 -0.98 -7.08
N TYR A 128 -15.00 -1.49 -7.90
CA TYR A 128 -13.59 -1.56 -7.55
C TYR A 128 -12.98 -0.16 -7.32
N VAL A 129 -13.28 0.82 -8.18
CA VAL A 129 -12.80 2.21 -8.03
C VAL A 129 -13.30 2.84 -6.74
N ILE A 130 -14.60 2.74 -6.45
CA ILE A 130 -15.20 3.28 -5.23
C ILE A 130 -14.58 2.64 -3.99
N LEU A 131 -14.46 1.31 -3.97
CA LEU A 131 -13.87 0.60 -2.84
C LEU A 131 -12.38 0.95 -2.67
N SER A 132 -11.64 1.13 -3.76
CA SER A 132 -10.23 1.53 -3.73
C SER A 132 -10.04 2.94 -3.18
N ALA A 133 -10.96 3.85 -3.45
CA ALA A 133 -10.97 5.19 -2.88
C ALA A 133 -11.41 5.21 -1.40
N LEU A 134 -12.34 4.31 -1.03
CA LEU A 134 -12.98 4.31 0.28
C LEU A 134 -12.17 3.58 1.37
N LEU A 135 -11.61 2.42 1.06
CA LEU A 135 -11.02 1.53 2.08
C LEU A 135 -9.69 2.00 2.72
N PRO A 136 -8.79 2.78 2.07
CA PRO A 136 -7.43 2.98 2.59
C PRO A 136 -7.36 3.51 4.04
N PRO A 137 -8.10 4.55 4.45
CA PRO A 137 -8.04 5.02 5.83
C PRO A 137 -8.49 3.97 6.86
N PHE A 138 -9.52 3.19 6.52
CA PHE A 138 -10.04 2.14 7.40
C PHE A 138 -9.03 0.99 7.55
N LEU A 139 -8.31 0.64 6.50
CA LEU A 139 -7.24 -0.38 6.56
C LEU A 139 -6.10 0.04 7.49
N VAL A 140 -5.76 1.33 7.53
CA VAL A 140 -4.78 1.87 8.50
C VAL A 140 -5.32 1.75 9.94
N GLY A 141 -6.60 2.08 10.16
CA GLY A 141 -7.26 1.87 11.45
C GLY A 141 -7.25 0.40 11.88
N LEU A 142 -7.51 -0.54 10.95
CA LEU A 142 -7.42 -1.98 11.19
C LEU A 142 -5.98 -2.41 11.51
N ALA A 143 -4.97 -1.84 10.86
CA ALA A 143 -3.57 -2.13 11.15
C ALA A 143 -3.19 -1.71 12.58
N ALA A 144 -3.62 -0.52 13.00
CA ALA A 144 -3.45 -0.05 14.38
C ALA A 144 -4.12 -0.99 15.41
N ARG A 145 -5.32 -1.50 15.10
CA ARG A 145 -6.00 -2.51 15.93
C ARG A 145 -5.28 -3.84 15.95
N ALA A 146 -4.79 -4.32 14.79
CA ALA A 146 -4.04 -5.57 14.70
C ALA A 146 -2.77 -5.49 15.56
N LEU A 147 -2.10 -4.34 15.63
CA LEU A 147 -0.97 -4.08 16.51
C LEU A 147 -1.32 -4.01 18.01
N ARG A 148 -2.61 -4.08 18.37
CA ARG A 148 -3.13 -3.90 19.74
C ARG A 148 -2.71 -2.57 20.37
N LEU A 149 -2.68 -1.51 19.57
CA LEU A 149 -2.49 -0.17 20.10
C LEU A 149 -3.67 0.20 21.01
N GLU A 150 -3.41 1.11 21.95
CA GLU A 150 -4.46 1.63 22.84
C GLU A 150 -5.62 2.23 22.04
N SER A 151 -6.84 2.17 22.60
CA SER A 151 -8.03 2.60 21.87
C SER A 151 -7.90 4.04 21.36
N ALA A 152 -7.34 4.96 22.15
CA ALA A 152 -7.12 6.33 21.73
C ALA A 152 -6.20 6.41 20.51
N THR A 153 -5.08 5.68 20.52
CA THR A 153 -4.13 5.62 19.40
C THR A 153 -4.78 5.06 18.14
N VAL A 154 -5.65 4.04 18.23
CA VAL A 154 -6.38 3.53 17.07
C VAL A 154 -7.27 4.61 16.43
N TRP A 155 -8.04 5.33 17.24
CA TRP A 155 -8.91 6.39 16.74
C TRP A 155 -8.12 7.57 16.18
N LEU A 156 -6.99 7.91 16.81
CA LEU A 156 -6.07 8.93 16.32
C LEU A 156 -5.45 8.52 14.97
N SER A 157 -4.99 7.27 14.83
CA SER A 157 -4.45 6.76 13.57
C SER A 157 -5.48 6.79 12.45
N LEU A 158 -6.73 6.41 12.74
CA LEU A 158 -7.82 6.46 11.78
C LEU A 158 -8.14 7.90 11.35
N ALA A 159 -8.29 8.82 12.32
CA ALA A 159 -8.52 10.24 12.05
C ALA A 159 -7.38 10.86 11.21
N ALA A 160 -6.14 10.59 11.60
CA ALA A 160 -4.97 11.06 10.87
C ALA A 160 -4.91 10.47 9.45
N ALA A 161 -5.22 9.19 9.29
CA ALA A 161 -5.27 8.56 7.97
C ALA A 161 -6.33 9.22 7.07
N VAL A 162 -7.52 9.52 7.59
CA VAL A 162 -8.55 10.25 6.84
C VAL A 162 -8.07 11.64 6.42
N VAL A 163 -7.50 12.42 7.36
CA VAL A 163 -7.01 13.77 7.07
C VAL A 163 -5.91 13.75 6.02
N VAL A 164 -4.93 12.85 6.16
CA VAL A 164 -3.83 12.70 5.19
C VAL A 164 -4.36 12.25 3.82
N TYR A 165 -5.34 11.35 3.79
CA TYR A 165 -5.93 10.86 2.54
C TYR A 165 -6.72 11.93 1.79
N GLN A 166 -7.45 12.80 2.52
CA GLN A 166 -8.31 13.83 1.93
C GLN A 166 -7.58 15.14 1.64
N ALA A 167 -6.67 15.56 2.52
CA ALA A 167 -5.97 16.85 2.41
C ALA A 167 -4.55 16.72 1.83
N GLY A 168 -4.00 15.51 1.73
CA GLY A 168 -2.68 15.29 1.16
C GLY A 168 -2.73 15.37 -0.36
N GLY A 169 -2.20 16.47 -0.95
CA GLY A 169 -2.35 16.77 -2.38
C GLY A 169 -2.02 15.62 -3.34
N MET A 170 -1.01 14.79 -3.05
CA MET A 170 -0.68 13.62 -3.88
C MET A 170 -1.66 12.45 -3.71
N LEU A 171 -2.13 12.18 -2.49
CA LEU A 171 -3.12 11.12 -2.25
C LEU A 171 -4.47 11.53 -2.84
N THR A 172 -4.86 12.79 -2.65
CA THR A 172 -6.03 13.37 -3.29
C THR A 172 -5.94 13.25 -4.80
N PHE A 173 -4.81 13.66 -5.40
CA PHE A 173 -4.56 13.47 -6.82
C PHE A 173 -4.70 12.00 -7.25
N PHE A 174 -4.10 11.05 -6.52
CA PHE A 174 -4.21 9.65 -6.89
C PHE A 174 -5.65 9.16 -6.89
N TRP A 175 -6.44 9.50 -5.87
CA TRP A 175 -7.79 8.99 -5.80
C TRP A 175 -8.78 9.77 -6.67
N THR A 176 -8.51 11.01 -7.07
CA THR A 176 -9.37 11.79 -7.99
C THR A 176 -8.98 11.69 -9.47
N PHE A 177 -7.70 11.42 -9.78
CA PHE A 177 -7.19 11.32 -11.15
C PHE A 177 -7.16 9.88 -11.67
N GLY A 178 -7.46 8.88 -10.84
CA GLY A 178 -7.67 7.50 -11.28
C GLY A 178 -6.63 6.47 -10.83
N ASN A 179 -5.54 6.88 -10.19
CA ASN A 179 -4.59 5.97 -9.53
C ASN A 179 -5.09 5.44 -8.17
N VAL A 180 -6.40 5.20 -8.04
CA VAL A 180 -7.07 4.79 -6.78
C VAL A 180 -6.53 3.48 -6.22
N GLY A 181 -6.07 2.56 -7.08
CA GLY A 181 -5.52 1.28 -6.66
C GLY A 181 -4.22 1.41 -5.86
N PHE A 182 -3.39 2.40 -6.14
CA PHE A 182 -2.08 2.53 -5.48
C PHE A 182 -2.21 2.83 -3.96
N PRO A 183 -3.00 3.82 -3.52
CA PRO A 183 -3.27 4.01 -2.09
C PRO A 183 -3.89 2.79 -1.39
N LEU A 184 -4.83 2.09 -2.05
CA LEU A 184 -5.42 0.86 -1.52
C LEU A 184 -4.35 -0.19 -1.22
N VAL A 185 -3.50 -0.49 -2.19
CA VAL A 185 -2.50 -1.55 -2.02
C VAL A 185 -1.43 -1.18 -1.01
N ASN A 186 -1.05 0.10 -0.91
CA ASN A 186 -0.16 0.56 0.15
C ASN A 186 -0.80 0.41 1.54
N ALA A 187 -2.09 0.72 1.69
CA ALA A 187 -2.80 0.52 2.95
C ALA A 187 -2.92 -0.98 3.31
N LEU A 188 -3.13 -1.86 2.32
CA LEU A 188 -3.05 -3.31 2.50
C LEU A 188 -1.65 -3.76 2.95
N ALA A 189 -0.58 -3.18 2.40
CA ALA A 189 0.79 -3.46 2.81
C ALA A 189 1.04 -3.04 4.28
N VAL A 190 0.46 -1.93 4.74
CA VAL A 190 0.52 -1.52 6.16
C VAL A 190 -0.19 -2.54 7.06
N LEU A 191 -1.40 -2.98 6.69
CA LEU A 191 -2.14 -4.01 7.43
C LEU A 191 -1.40 -5.37 7.42
N TYR A 192 -0.79 -5.72 6.29
CA TYR A 192 0.08 -6.87 6.15
C TYR A 192 1.21 -6.84 7.19
N LEU A 193 1.95 -5.74 7.28
CA LEU A 193 3.08 -5.61 8.22
C LEU A 193 2.62 -5.70 9.68
N ALA A 194 1.46 -5.12 10.00
CA ALA A 194 0.85 -5.24 11.32
C ALA A 194 0.54 -6.70 11.67
N CYS A 195 -0.10 -7.44 10.76
CA CYS A 195 -0.37 -8.87 10.94
C CYS A 195 0.91 -9.71 11.01
N ALA A 196 1.89 -9.44 10.15
CA ALA A 196 3.18 -10.14 10.15
C ALA A 196 3.93 -9.94 11.48
N TRP A 197 3.93 -8.71 12.00
CA TRP A 197 4.51 -8.42 13.32
C TRP A 197 3.88 -9.27 14.41
N ARG A 198 2.54 -9.32 14.49
CA ARG A 198 1.84 -10.14 15.49
C ARG A 198 2.06 -11.64 15.29
N ALA A 199 2.09 -12.10 14.04
CA ALA A 199 2.33 -13.50 13.71
C ALA A 199 3.69 -13.98 14.25
N VAL A 200 4.73 -13.18 14.04
CA VAL A 200 6.10 -13.50 14.47
C VAL A 200 6.26 -13.29 15.98
N ASP A 201 5.71 -12.22 16.55
CA ASP A 201 5.89 -11.92 17.97
C ASP A 201 5.10 -12.87 18.88
N GLU A 202 3.83 -13.13 18.55
CA GLU A 202 2.93 -13.98 19.33
C GLU A 202 2.94 -15.45 18.91
N CYS A 203 3.58 -15.81 17.80
CA CYS A 203 3.54 -17.17 17.23
C CYS A 203 2.09 -17.67 16.98
N ARG A 204 1.24 -16.84 16.34
CA ARG A 204 -0.18 -17.17 16.08
C ARG A 204 -0.47 -17.38 14.60
N ALA A 205 -0.98 -18.57 14.27
CA ALA A 205 -1.31 -18.97 12.89
C ALA A 205 -2.33 -18.07 12.20
N GLY A 206 -3.36 -17.59 12.91
CA GLY A 206 -4.37 -16.69 12.31
C GLY A 206 -3.76 -15.41 11.74
N TYR A 207 -2.81 -14.78 12.43
CA TYR A 207 -2.11 -13.60 11.92
C TYR A 207 -1.16 -13.93 10.77
N ALA A 208 -0.53 -15.10 10.79
CA ALA A 208 0.35 -15.53 9.69
C ALA A 208 -0.45 -15.79 8.41
N ALA A 209 -1.61 -16.46 8.53
CA ALA A 209 -2.52 -16.68 7.41
C ALA A 209 -3.04 -15.35 6.86
N ALA A 210 -3.50 -14.44 7.73
CA ALA A 210 -3.94 -13.11 7.32
C ALA A 210 -2.82 -12.32 6.61
N ALA A 211 -1.58 -12.35 7.15
CA ALA A 211 -0.44 -11.69 6.52
C ALA A 211 -0.09 -12.31 5.16
N GLY A 212 -0.12 -13.65 5.02
CA GLY A 212 0.13 -14.31 3.73
C GLY A 212 -0.94 -13.98 2.68
N LEU A 213 -2.22 -13.92 3.08
CA LEU A 213 -3.33 -13.49 2.22
C LEU A 213 -3.18 -12.03 1.79
N LEU A 214 -2.84 -11.13 2.72
CA LEU A 214 -2.63 -9.72 2.41
C LEU A 214 -1.42 -9.49 1.51
N LEU A 215 -0.31 -10.21 1.73
CA LEU A 215 0.86 -10.14 0.86
C LEU A 215 0.56 -10.67 -0.54
N ALA A 216 -0.22 -11.75 -0.65
CA ALA A 216 -0.72 -12.23 -1.94
C ALA A 216 -1.58 -11.16 -2.62
N ALA A 217 -2.54 -10.57 -1.90
CA ALA A 217 -3.39 -9.50 -2.42
C ALA A 217 -2.56 -8.31 -2.91
N VAL A 218 -1.52 -7.89 -2.17
CA VAL A 218 -0.58 -6.84 -2.60
C VAL A 218 0.09 -7.23 -3.92
N GLY A 219 0.61 -8.45 -4.02
CA GLY A 219 1.26 -8.94 -5.25
C GLY A 219 0.32 -9.07 -6.44
N TRP A 220 -0.94 -9.46 -6.21
CA TRP A 220 -1.96 -9.55 -7.25
C TRP A 220 -2.41 -8.17 -7.72
N LEU A 221 -2.72 -7.25 -6.79
CA LEU A 221 -3.33 -5.97 -7.13
C LEU A 221 -2.31 -4.98 -7.73
N HIS A 222 -1.09 -4.92 -7.19
CA HIS A 222 -0.05 -4.00 -7.66
C HIS A 222 1.36 -4.46 -7.28
N GLN A 223 2.13 -4.97 -8.26
CA GLN A 223 3.46 -5.58 -8.05
C GLN A 223 4.47 -4.61 -7.44
N MET A 224 4.47 -3.33 -7.84
CA MET A 224 5.38 -2.34 -7.24
C MET A 224 5.14 -2.14 -5.74
N ALA A 225 3.92 -2.38 -5.25
CA ALA A 225 3.63 -2.31 -3.82
C ALA A 225 4.14 -3.55 -3.04
N ALA A 226 4.59 -4.60 -3.73
CA ALA A 226 5.34 -5.69 -3.08
C ALA A 226 6.71 -5.21 -2.56
N LEU A 227 7.27 -4.14 -3.14
CA LEU A 227 8.56 -3.58 -2.72
C LEU A 227 8.49 -2.93 -1.32
N PRO A 228 7.55 -2.02 -0.99
CA PRO A 228 7.39 -1.55 0.38
C PRO A 228 7.00 -2.67 1.35
N ALA A 229 6.24 -3.68 0.92
CA ALA A 229 5.97 -4.86 1.74
C ALA A 229 7.25 -5.66 2.05
N ALA A 230 8.12 -5.87 1.05
CA ALA A 230 9.41 -6.53 1.22
C ALA A 230 10.35 -5.71 2.13
N ALA A 231 10.47 -4.40 1.91
CA ALA A 231 11.24 -3.50 2.74
C ALA A 231 10.76 -3.54 4.20
N GLY A 232 9.45 -3.45 4.44
CA GLY A 232 8.86 -3.57 5.77
C GLY A 232 9.12 -4.94 6.42
N SER A 233 9.16 -6.02 5.64
CA SER A 233 9.49 -7.36 6.13
C SER A 233 10.93 -7.48 6.58
N LEU A 234 11.87 -6.88 5.82
CA LEU A 234 13.28 -6.81 6.20
C LEU A 234 13.47 -6.00 7.48
N LEU A 235 12.75 -4.88 7.61
CA LEU A 235 12.77 -4.06 8.83
C LEU A 235 12.19 -4.81 10.03
N LEU A 236 11.10 -5.57 9.85
CA LEU A 236 10.55 -6.45 10.87
C LEU A 236 11.58 -7.50 11.31
N ALA A 237 12.22 -8.19 10.35
CA ALA A 237 13.24 -9.19 10.64
C ALA A 237 14.43 -8.57 11.39
N ALA A 238 14.89 -7.39 10.97
CA ALA A 238 15.96 -6.65 11.64
C ALA A 238 15.56 -6.21 13.06
N ALA A 239 14.31 -5.77 13.26
CA ALA A 239 13.79 -5.39 14.57
C ALA A 239 13.68 -6.59 15.54
N GLN A 240 13.34 -7.78 15.03
CA GLN A 240 13.35 -9.03 15.81
C GLN A 240 14.78 -9.54 16.10
N GLY A 241 15.73 -9.27 15.20
CA GLY A 241 17.14 -9.65 15.35
C GLY A 241 17.31 -11.14 15.65
N ARG A 242 18.14 -11.48 16.64
CA ARG A 242 18.36 -12.89 17.04
C ARG A 242 17.12 -13.57 17.60
N ALA A 243 16.11 -12.83 18.07
CA ALA A 243 14.88 -13.42 18.60
C ALA A 243 14.05 -14.10 17.50
N LEU A 244 14.20 -13.68 16.23
CA LEU A 244 13.54 -14.31 15.08
C LEU A 244 13.90 -15.80 14.96
N PHE A 245 15.15 -16.15 15.27
CA PHE A 245 15.69 -17.51 15.16
C PHE A 245 15.41 -18.38 16.39
N ARG A 246 14.65 -17.88 17.38
CA ARG A 246 14.31 -18.63 18.59
C ARG A 246 12.90 -19.20 18.50
N GLY A 247 12.76 -20.49 18.81
CA GLY A 247 11.47 -21.17 18.87
C GLY A 247 10.74 -21.20 17.52
N ARG A 248 9.44 -20.91 17.52
CA ARG A 248 8.58 -21.00 16.32
C ARG A 248 8.53 -19.71 15.49
N ARG A 249 9.25 -18.65 15.90
CA ARG A 249 9.17 -17.33 15.25
C ARG A 249 9.60 -17.38 13.78
N LEU A 250 10.69 -18.07 13.48
CA LEU A 250 11.17 -18.28 12.11
C LEU A 250 10.13 -19.04 11.26
N LEU A 251 9.48 -20.07 11.81
CA LEU A 251 8.43 -20.81 11.11
C LEU A 251 7.29 -19.89 10.69
N TYR A 252 6.79 -19.03 11.59
CA TYR A 252 5.74 -18.07 11.24
C TYR A 252 6.20 -17.01 10.24
N ALA A 253 7.45 -16.54 10.36
CA ALA A 253 8.03 -15.61 9.40
C ALA A 253 8.15 -16.21 7.99
N LEU A 254 8.46 -17.50 7.88
CA LEU A 254 8.56 -18.23 6.61
C LEU A 254 7.19 -18.66 6.06
N ALA A 255 6.22 -18.98 6.92
CA ALA A 255 4.88 -19.39 6.51
C ALA A 255 4.15 -18.29 5.71
N ILE A 256 4.40 -17.01 6.04
CA ILE A 256 3.82 -15.84 5.38
C ILE A 256 4.19 -15.78 3.88
N PRO A 257 5.47 -15.67 3.48
CA PRO A 257 5.85 -15.64 2.07
C PRO A 257 5.57 -16.97 1.37
N VAL A 258 5.65 -18.11 2.05
CA VAL A 258 5.28 -19.41 1.44
C VAL A 258 3.80 -19.42 1.04
N LEU A 259 2.89 -19.01 1.93
CA LEU A 259 1.48 -18.90 1.60
C LEU A 259 1.23 -17.87 0.49
N ALA A 260 1.87 -16.70 0.57
CA ALA A 260 1.71 -15.66 -0.45
C ALA A 260 2.19 -16.14 -1.84
N LEU A 261 3.35 -16.80 -1.89
CA LEU A 261 3.90 -17.38 -3.12
C LEU A 261 3.02 -18.51 -3.66
N ALA A 262 2.46 -19.36 -2.80
CA ALA A 262 1.52 -20.40 -3.24
C ALA A 262 0.28 -19.80 -3.91
N LEU A 263 -0.26 -18.71 -3.36
CA LEU A 263 -1.41 -18.01 -3.92
C LEU A 263 -1.06 -17.19 -5.17
N LEU A 264 0.18 -16.71 -5.29
CA LEU A 264 0.69 -16.00 -6.48
C LEU A 264 1.20 -16.95 -7.57
N ALA A 265 1.48 -18.21 -7.24
CA ALA A 265 2.11 -19.19 -8.12
C ALA A 265 1.44 -19.32 -9.49
N PRO A 266 0.09 -19.33 -9.61
CA PRO A 266 -0.56 -19.42 -10.91
C PRO A 266 -0.14 -18.28 -11.86
N TRP A 267 0.05 -17.07 -11.33
CA TRP A 267 0.49 -15.91 -12.11
C TRP A 267 2.01 -15.85 -12.27
N LEU A 268 2.78 -16.18 -11.22
CA LEU A 268 4.23 -16.27 -11.32
C LEU A 268 4.66 -17.30 -12.39
N GLY A 269 3.91 -18.40 -12.53
CA GLY A 269 4.13 -19.39 -13.59
C GLY A 269 3.95 -18.81 -15.00
N VAL A 270 2.98 -17.91 -15.19
CA VAL A 270 2.78 -17.18 -16.45
C VAL A 270 3.95 -16.24 -16.71
N LEU A 271 4.32 -15.41 -15.72
CA LEU A 271 5.46 -14.49 -15.86
C LEU A 271 6.76 -15.25 -16.16
N TRP A 272 6.95 -16.40 -15.53
CA TRP A 272 8.11 -17.25 -15.78
C TRP A 272 8.10 -17.82 -17.20
N ARG A 273 6.95 -18.34 -17.65
CA ARG A 273 6.77 -18.88 -19.02
C ARG A 273 7.08 -17.83 -20.09
N PHE A 274 6.65 -16.59 -19.88
CA PHE A 274 6.80 -15.49 -20.85
C PHE A 274 7.93 -14.52 -20.49
N ARG A 275 8.87 -14.92 -19.63
CA ARG A 275 9.98 -14.04 -19.18
C ARG A 275 10.85 -13.48 -20.32
N HIS A 276 10.88 -14.17 -21.45
CA HIS A 276 11.64 -13.79 -22.64
C HIS A 276 10.90 -12.82 -23.57
N TRP A 277 9.60 -12.60 -23.33
CA TRP A 277 8.74 -11.71 -24.11
C TRP A 277 8.65 -10.30 -23.51
N ARG A 278 9.52 -9.99 -22.55
CA ARG A 278 9.65 -8.63 -22.01
C ARG A 278 10.13 -7.74 -23.14
N VAL A 279 9.38 -6.68 -23.44
CA VAL A 279 9.82 -5.67 -24.39
C VAL A 279 11.14 -5.09 -23.86
N PRO A 280 12.25 -5.14 -24.62
CA PRO A 280 13.45 -4.42 -24.26
C PRO A 280 13.19 -2.93 -24.46
N ARG A 281 12.65 -2.24 -23.45
CA ARG A 281 12.80 -0.78 -23.33
C ARG A 281 14.07 -0.48 -22.55
N GLU A 282 15.21 -0.89 -23.10
CA GLU A 282 16.47 -0.32 -22.67
C GLU A 282 16.83 0.79 -23.66
N THR A 283 16.50 2.03 -23.31
CA THR A 283 17.27 3.17 -23.81
C THR A 283 18.32 3.49 -22.74
N PRO A 284 19.59 3.13 -22.96
CA PRO A 284 20.69 3.51 -22.07
C PRO A 284 20.74 5.01 -21.79
N ALA A 285 20.23 5.84 -22.71
CA ALA A 285 20.10 7.29 -22.59
C ALA A 285 19.18 7.76 -21.45
N LEU A 286 18.25 6.92 -20.97
CA LEU A 286 17.36 7.21 -19.83
C LEU A 286 17.84 6.57 -18.52
N ARG A 287 18.91 5.76 -18.58
CA ARG A 287 19.47 5.12 -17.40
C ARG A 287 20.44 6.08 -16.71
N SER A 288 20.00 6.61 -15.58
CA SER A 288 20.82 6.83 -14.38
C SER A 288 22.21 7.43 -14.59
N GLY A 289 22.41 8.64 -14.08
CA GLY A 289 23.72 9.26 -13.91
C GLY A 289 23.64 10.49 -13.03
N TRP A 290 24.77 10.97 -12.51
CA TRP A 290 24.82 12.17 -11.67
C TRP A 290 24.16 13.39 -12.35
N ARG A 291 24.20 13.43 -13.69
CA ARG A 291 23.54 14.46 -14.50
C ARG A 291 22.01 14.45 -14.38
N HIS A 292 21.39 13.27 -14.23
CA HIS A 292 19.94 13.15 -13.96
C HIS A 292 19.60 13.45 -12.51
N LEU A 293 20.46 13.06 -11.56
CA LEU A 293 20.32 13.45 -10.15
C LEU A 293 20.36 14.98 -9.98
N VAL A 294 21.31 15.65 -10.64
CA VAL A 294 21.44 17.12 -10.66
C VAL A 294 20.27 17.77 -11.40
N MET A 295 19.85 17.25 -12.55
CA MET A 295 18.63 17.73 -13.21
C MET A 295 17.40 17.52 -12.32
N ASP A 296 17.29 16.44 -11.56
CA ASP A 296 16.16 16.22 -10.65
C ASP A 296 16.16 17.10 -9.41
N LEU A 297 17.35 17.48 -8.92
CA LEU A 297 17.54 18.41 -7.79
C LEU A 297 17.34 19.87 -8.18
N PHE A 298 17.69 20.26 -9.41
CA PHE A 298 17.74 21.67 -9.85
C PHE A 298 16.78 22.02 -10.99
N SER A 299 16.17 21.05 -11.67
CA SER A 299 15.16 21.32 -12.71
C SER A 299 13.90 21.89 -12.06
N ASP A 300 13.43 23.00 -12.62
CA ASP A 300 12.10 23.52 -12.33
C ASP A 300 11.06 22.57 -12.93
N ARG A 301 10.59 21.61 -12.11
CA ARG A 301 9.66 20.54 -12.53
C ARG A 301 8.27 21.04 -12.93
N GLY A 302 8.02 22.36 -12.84
CA GLY A 302 6.82 23.01 -13.37
C GLY A 302 6.56 22.72 -14.86
N TYR A 303 7.58 22.32 -15.62
CA TYR A 303 7.44 22.01 -17.05
C TYR A 303 7.00 20.56 -17.36
N ARG A 304 7.05 19.64 -16.40
CA ARG A 304 6.73 18.21 -16.67
C ARG A 304 5.36 17.77 -16.18
N GLN A 305 4.87 18.30 -15.06
CA GLN A 305 3.47 18.21 -14.62
C GLN A 305 3.25 19.33 -13.57
N HIS A 306 2.10 20.01 -13.58
CA HIS A 306 1.78 21.16 -12.71
C HIS A 306 1.78 20.89 -11.18
N PHE A 307 2.20 19.71 -10.73
CA PHE A 307 2.16 19.33 -9.32
C PHE A 307 3.56 19.30 -8.72
N ASP A 308 3.80 20.28 -7.85
CA ASP A 308 5.05 20.44 -7.14
C ASP A 308 5.28 19.28 -6.14
N ARG A 309 6.03 18.26 -6.60
CA ARG A 309 6.48 17.12 -5.79
C ARG A 309 7.39 17.54 -4.63
N ARG A 310 7.80 18.82 -4.52
CA ARG A 310 8.57 19.35 -3.40
C ARG A 310 7.80 19.25 -2.09
N THR A 311 6.47 19.42 -2.06
CA THR A 311 5.71 19.39 -0.81
C THR A 311 5.72 18.02 -0.13
N LEU A 312 5.57 16.94 -0.90
CA LEU A 312 5.61 15.58 -0.37
C LEU A 312 7.03 15.18 0.06
N PHE A 313 8.02 15.57 -0.74
CA PHE A 313 9.43 15.41 -0.42
C PHE A 313 9.81 16.17 0.86
N GLN A 314 9.35 17.41 1.02
CA GLN A 314 9.55 18.25 2.21
C GLN A 314 8.86 17.65 3.43
N ALA A 315 7.61 17.19 3.31
CA ALA A 315 6.90 16.51 4.39
C ALA A 315 7.64 15.24 4.83
N GLN A 316 8.13 14.44 3.88
CA GLN A 316 8.92 13.23 4.17
C GLN A 316 10.30 13.56 4.75
N LEU A 317 10.95 14.64 4.31
CA LEU A 317 12.21 15.16 4.87
C LEU A 317 12.00 15.62 6.31
N VAL A 318 10.91 16.35 6.58
CA VAL A 318 10.54 16.78 7.93
C VAL A 318 10.24 15.58 8.81
N LEU A 319 9.48 14.59 8.34
CA LEU A 319 9.21 13.35 9.10
C LEU A 319 10.49 12.53 9.34
N THR A 320 11.40 12.50 8.37
CA THR A 320 12.71 11.85 8.49
C THR A 320 13.60 12.60 9.50
N ALA A 321 13.62 13.92 9.45
CA ALA A 321 14.38 14.77 10.35
C ALA A 321 13.83 14.72 11.78
N LEU A 322 12.50 14.79 11.97
CA LEU A 322 11.84 14.62 13.26
C LEU A 322 12.05 13.20 13.81
N GLY A 323 12.00 12.19 12.95
CA GLY A 323 12.30 10.82 13.31
C GLY A 323 13.76 10.59 13.70
N ALA A 324 14.71 11.21 12.98
CA ALA A 324 16.14 11.17 13.27
C ALA A 324 16.48 11.96 14.54
N TRP A 325 15.82 13.10 14.76
CA TRP A 325 15.96 13.89 15.99
C TRP A 325 15.40 13.13 17.20
N GLY A 326 14.21 12.54 17.10
CA GLY A 326 13.68 11.66 18.13
C GLY A 326 14.56 10.42 18.36
N ALA A 327 15.24 9.92 17.33
CA ALA A 327 16.22 8.86 17.47
C ALA A 327 17.48 9.31 18.22
N ALA A 328 17.98 10.51 17.95
CA ALA A 328 19.13 11.10 18.62
C ALA A 328 18.84 11.40 20.11
N ASP A 329 17.61 11.80 20.44
CA ASP A 329 17.18 12.17 21.81
C ASP A 329 16.78 10.96 22.68
N GLY A 330 17.16 9.74 22.29
CA GLY A 330 16.91 8.54 23.08
C GLY A 330 15.46 8.02 23.06
N ALA A 331 14.58 8.54 22.19
CA ALA A 331 13.21 8.06 22.11
C ALA A 331 13.16 6.57 21.72
N ARG A 332 12.12 5.89 22.24
CA ARG A 332 11.86 4.45 22.15
C ARG A 332 12.30 3.87 20.79
N ARG A 333 12.94 2.70 20.80
CA ARG A 333 13.43 1.95 19.62
C ARG A 333 12.44 1.94 18.44
N THR A 334 11.14 1.92 18.72
CA THR A 334 10.03 1.99 17.76
C THR A 334 10.01 3.28 16.92
N VAL A 335 10.33 4.44 17.51
CA VAL A 335 10.39 5.75 16.82
C VAL A 335 11.58 5.79 15.86
N ARG A 336 12.72 5.23 16.27
CA ARG A 336 13.91 5.07 15.40
C ARG A 336 13.59 4.21 14.16
N TRP A 337 12.83 3.14 14.37
CA TRP A 337 12.40 2.28 13.28
C TRP A 337 11.39 2.96 12.36
N LEU A 338 10.41 3.69 12.89
CA LEU A 338 9.48 4.47 12.07
C LEU A 338 10.21 5.54 11.24
N ALA A 339 11.20 6.22 11.83
CA ALA A 339 12.05 7.18 11.14
C ALA A 339 12.86 6.54 10.02
N ALA A 340 13.52 5.42 10.29
CA ALA A 340 14.27 4.67 9.28
C ALA A 340 13.35 4.12 8.19
N THR A 341 12.12 3.74 8.54
CA THR A 341 11.10 3.28 7.58
C THR A 341 10.64 4.43 6.68
N ALA A 342 10.43 5.62 7.24
CA ALA A 342 10.08 6.81 6.47
C ALA A 342 11.21 7.24 5.53
N ALA A 343 12.46 7.19 6.00
CA ALA A 343 13.66 7.48 5.20
C ALA A 343 13.88 6.44 4.08
N ALA A 344 13.70 5.16 4.39
CA ALA A 344 13.78 4.08 3.41
C ALA A 344 12.64 4.17 2.39
N ALA A 345 11.42 4.49 2.83
CA ALA A 345 10.28 4.73 1.96
C ALA A 345 10.48 5.98 1.07
N LEU A 346 11.13 7.02 1.58
CA LEU A 346 11.54 8.21 0.83
C LEU A 346 12.58 7.87 -0.23
N ALA A 347 13.66 7.19 0.14
CA ALA A 347 14.70 6.75 -0.79
C ALA A 347 14.13 5.82 -1.85
N PHE A 348 13.23 4.91 -1.45
CA PHE A 348 12.57 3.98 -2.33
C PHE A 348 11.58 4.69 -3.27
N ALA A 349 10.71 5.56 -2.76
CA ALA A 349 9.81 6.36 -3.59
C ALA A 349 10.61 7.22 -4.59
N TYR A 350 11.76 7.77 -4.19
CA TYR A 350 12.61 8.57 -5.06
C TYR A 350 13.35 7.74 -6.14
N LEU A 351 13.89 6.58 -5.78
CA LEU A 351 14.67 5.73 -6.68
C LEU A 351 13.82 4.92 -7.66
N PHE A 352 12.55 4.66 -7.33
CA PHE A 352 11.69 3.73 -8.09
C PHE A 352 10.40 4.38 -8.63
N SER A 353 10.24 5.70 -8.57
CA SER A 353 9.13 6.41 -9.24
C SER A 353 9.45 6.82 -10.69
N TYR A 354 10.33 6.06 -11.34
CA TYR A 354 10.66 6.15 -12.77
C TYR A 354 10.48 4.80 -13.45
#